data_AF-A0A925HCG8-F1
#
_entry.id   AF-A0A925HCG8-F1
#
_cell.length_a   1.000
_cell.length_b   1.000
_cell.length_c   1.000
_cell.angle_alpha   90.00
_cell.angle_beta   90.00
_cell.angle_gamma   90.00
#
_symmetry.space_group_name_H-M   'P 1'
#
loop_
_entity.id
_entity.type
_entity.pdbx_description
1 polymer ?
#
loop_
_entity_poly.entity_id
_entity_poly.type
_entity_poly.pdbx_seq_one_letter_code
_entity_poly.pdbx_strand_id
1 'polypeptide(L)'
;MNRLPVLILIFAIIHSGCYEPKAKQRLPEKKSRFVFKETIAKGLDTTMVSLGSFKRFNIADVLCQRWRLENMDDITADIIADTEIRKSIVRDMVLFRDSTILENPSGKIRLGRWQVAVKENLRLLILVIPDNSQKQYIIESLTSNQLALGIPAIDHFILDFSAPALTHRNLYYDPFHPVNNRWRIKPLAKETDSAIHERLKNCLLFYALYYRDHIKRKANTISFEGLPLIFEWYSGGIGLPDKDEVDDSWFECFYNREQALQGYSILRKLIVDYEYQWPKDAPSWIYGTHAVLEQMYYKIDDLKDLKKQPRH
;
A
#
# COMPACT_ATOMS: atom_id res chain seq x y z
N MET A 1 7.62 78.24 -51.35
CA MET A 1 6.82 77.02 -51.10
C MET A 1 6.39 76.47 -52.45
N ASN A 2 7.17 75.55 -53.02
CA ASN A 2 7.03 75.15 -54.42
C ASN A 2 7.66 73.77 -54.68
N ARG A 3 6.86 72.92 -55.35
CA ARG A 3 7.18 71.93 -56.40
C ARG A 3 7.97 70.63 -56.09
N LEU A 4 7.29 69.53 -56.45
CA LEU A 4 7.72 68.20 -56.95
C LEU A 4 9.06 68.18 -57.73
N PRO A 5 9.80 67.03 -57.77
CA PRO A 5 9.58 65.93 -58.76
C PRO A 5 9.65 64.50 -58.15
N VAL A 6 8.94 63.44 -58.58
CA VAL A 6 8.86 62.66 -59.85
C VAL A 6 9.86 61.47 -59.95
N LEU A 7 9.26 60.26 -59.98
CA LEU A 7 9.64 58.94 -60.57
C LEU A 7 10.92 58.23 -60.06
N ILE A 8 11.01 56.89 -59.92
CA ILE A 8 10.71 55.81 -60.88
C ILE A 8 10.24 54.51 -60.16
N LEU A 9 9.23 53.87 -60.76
CA LEU A 9 8.73 52.50 -60.51
C LEU A 9 9.78 51.41 -60.82
N ILE A 10 9.87 50.38 -59.97
CA ILE A 10 10.24 49.02 -60.41
C ILE A 10 9.19 48.03 -59.88
N PHE A 11 8.46 47.44 -60.82
CA PHE A 11 7.60 46.28 -60.63
C PHE A 11 8.46 45.03 -60.48
N ALA A 12 8.32 44.31 -59.37
CA ALA A 12 8.72 42.91 -59.29
C ALA A 12 7.47 42.07 -59.00
N ILE A 13 7.01 41.36 -60.02
CA ILE A 13 5.90 40.41 -59.97
C ILE A 13 6.40 39.16 -59.25
N ILE A 14 6.11 39.03 -57.96
CA ILE A 14 6.35 37.78 -57.22
C ILE A 14 5.17 36.85 -57.51
N HIS A 15 5.44 35.80 -58.27
CA HIS A 15 4.51 34.71 -58.54
C HIS A 15 4.13 34.00 -57.24
N SER A 16 2.84 34.09 -56.89
CA SER A 16 2.22 33.29 -55.82
C SER A 16 2.10 31.83 -56.27
N GLY A 17 3.15 31.05 -56.04
CA GLY A 17 3.06 29.59 -56.05
C GLY A 17 2.31 29.13 -54.79
N CYS A 18 1.08 28.66 -54.95
CA CYS A 18 0.32 28.00 -53.90
C CYS A 18 1.06 26.73 -53.46
N TYR A 19 1.77 26.80 -52.35
CA TYR A 19 2.36 25.65 -51.68
C TYR A 19 1.24 24.93 -50.91
N GLU A 20 0.67 23.88 -51.49
CA GLU A 20 -0.19 22.95 -50.74
C GLU A 20 0.65 22.22 -49.69
N PRO A 21 0.37 22.37 -48.39
CA PRO A 21 1.07 21.61 -47.38
C PRO A 21 0.64 20.15 -47.51
N LYS A 22 1.59 19.28 -47.91
CA LYS A 22 1.41 17.83 -47.89
C LYS A 22 0.84 17.43 -46.53
N ALA A 23 -0.38 16.89 -46.55
CA ALA A 23 -1.04 16.34 -45.38
C ALA A 23 -0.10 15.36 -44.70
N LYS A 24 0.31 15.65 -43.46
CA LYS A 24 1.01 14.71 -42.59
C LYS A 24 0.13 13.46 -42.48
N GLN A 25 0.47 12.40 -43.21
CA GLN A 25 -0.02 11.06 -42.92
C GLN A 25 0.37 10.76 -41.47
N ARG A 26 -0.62 10.86 -40.57
CA ARG A 26 -0.51 10.33 -39.22
C ARG A 26 -0.35 8.83 -39.39
N LEU A 27 0.89 8.34 -39.27
CA LEU A 27 1.16 6.94 -39.00
C LEU A 27 0.24 6.53 -37.84
N PRO A 28 -0.50 5.41 -37.94
CA PRO A 28 -1.29 4.95 -36.82
C PRO A 28 -0.33 4.67 -35.67
N GLU A 29 -0.40 5.47 -34.61
CA GLU A 29 0.22 5.15 -33.32
C GLU A 29 -0.42 3.84 -32.84
N LYS A 30 0.16 2.72 -33.23
CA LYS A 30 -0.17 1.43 -32.64
C LYS A 30 0.54 1.36 -31.29
N LYS A 31 0.15 2.25 -30.36
CA LYS A 31 0.52 2.13 -28.94
C LYS A 31 -0.12 0.85 -28.46
N SER A 32 0.69 -0.20 -28.38
CA SER A 32 0.27 -1.42 -27.70
C SER A 32 -0.17 -0.98 -26.30
N ARG A 33 -1.45 -1.20 -25.98
CA ARG A 33 -2.00 -0.79 -24.69
C ARG A 33 -1.42 -1.76 -23.67
N PHE A 34 -0.53 -1.30 -22.81
CA PHE A 34 -0.03 -2.11 -21.71
C PHE A 34 -1.19 -2.79 -20.98
N VAL A 35 -1.11 -4.11 -20.84
CA VAL A 35 -2.10 -4.91 -20.11
C VAL A 35 -1.50 -5.25 -18.75
N PHE A 36 -2.10 -4.71 -17.70
CA PHE A 36 -1.72 -5.08 -16.34
C PHE A 36 -2.12 -6.54 -16.09
N LYS A 37 -1.10 -7.41 -15.97
CA LYS A 37 -1.28 -8.83 -15.67
C LYS A 37 -0.97 -9.05 -14.19
N GLU A 38 -1.86 -9.77 -13.53
CA GLU A 38 -1.77 -10.13 -12.12
C GLU A 38 -1.76 -11.66 -12.03
N THR A 39 -0.92 -12.20 -11.16
CA THR A 39 -0.76 -13.64 -10.98
C THR A 39 -1.10 -14.08 -9.57
N ILE A 40 -0.87 -13.22 -8.56
CA ILE A 40 -1.26 -13.44 -7.16
C ILE A 40 -2.76 -13.19 -6.98
N ALA A 41 -3.28 -12.08 -7.48
CA ALA A 41 -4.71 -11.78 -7.44
C ALA A 41 -5.45 -12.42 -8.62
N LYS A 42 -6.43 -13.27 -8.33
CA LYS A 42 -7.23 -14.00 -9.33
C LYS A 42 -8.71 -13.65 -9.20
N GLY A 43 -9.46 -13.82 -10.29
CA GLY A 43 -10.91 -13.68 -10.31
C GLY A 43 -11.40 -12.24 -10.44
N LEU A 44 -12.54 -11.93 -9.81
CA LEU A 44 -13.32 -10.70 -10.03
C LEU A 44 -12.78 -9.46 -9.30
N ASP A 45 -11.68 -9.56 -8.55
CA ASP A 45 -11.07 -8.42 -7.87
C ASP A 45 -10.14 -7.63 -8.80
N THR A 46 -10.68 -7.25 -9.97
CA THR A 46 -9.93 -6.47 -10.96
C THR A 46 -9.98 -4.97 -10.65
N THR A 47 -10.87 -4.52 -9.76
CA THR A 47 -11.10 -3.10 -9.45
C THR A 47 -11.47 -2.89 -7.97
N MET A 48 -11.05 -1.75 -7.41
CA MET A 48 -11.51 -1.28 -6.09
C MET A 48 -13.03 -1.07 -6.06
N VAL A 49 -13.63 -1.32 -4.90
CA VAL A 49 -15.05 -1.08 -4.62
C VAL A 49 -15.20 0.27 -3.93
N SER A 50 -16.01 1.17 -4.51
CA SER A 50 -16.32 2.47 -3.90
C SER A 50 -17.48 2.36 -2.91
N LEU A 51 -17.20 2.73 -1.66
CA LEU A 51 -18.18 2.72 -0.57
C LEU A 51 -19.23 3.85 -0.68
N GLY A 52 -18.93 4.93 -1.41
CA GLY A 52 -19.85 6.07 -1.58
C GLY A 52 -21.04 5.78 -2.51
N SER A 53 -21.04 4.67 -3.23
CA SER A 53 -22.05 4.31 -4.23
C SER A 53 -23.15 3.35 -3.73
N PHE A 54 -23.05 2.88 -2.48
CA PHE A 54 -24.02 1.92 -1.95
C PHE A 54 -25.33 2.60 -1.56
N LYS A 55 -26.44 2.13 -2.17
CA LYS A 55 -27.81 2.59 -1.88
C LYS A 55 -28.35 2.13 -0.51
N ARG A 56 -27.69 1.16 0.14
CA ARG A 56 -28.05 0.64 1.47
C ARG A 56 -26.86 0.76 2.40
N PHE A 57 -27.02 1.55 3.46
CA PHE A 57 -26.00 1.78 4.48
C PHE A 57 -25.98 0.62 5.48
N ASN A 58 -25.01 -0.29 5.34
CA ASN A 58 -24.61 -1.17 6.44
C ASN A 58 -23.37 -0.56 7.09
N ILE A 59 -23.49 -0.20 8.37
CA ILE A 59 -22.40 0.40 9.17
C ILE A 59 -21.14 -0.47 9.10
N ALA A 60 -21.30 -1.79 9.20
CA ALA A 60 -20.17 -2.71 9.18
C ALA A 60 -19.39 -2.62 7.85
N ASP A 61 -20.09 -2.51 6.72
CA ASP A 61 -19.44 -2.41 5.41
C ASP A 61 -18.69 -1.08 5.24
N VAL A 62 -19.24 0.02 5.78
CA VAL A 62 -18.59 1.33 5.74
C VAL A 62 -17.36 1.39 6.64
N LEU A 63 -17.42 0.75 7.81
CA LEU A 63 -16.28 0.63 8.71
C LEU A 63 -15.13 -0.18 8.09
N CYS A 64 -15.41 -1.12 7.19
CA CYS A 64 -14.42 -2.04 6.59
C CYS A 64 -13.47 -1.40 5.56
N GLN A 65 -12.63 -0.49 6.03
CA GLN A 65 -11.58 0.17 5.27
C GLN A 65 -10.45 0.66 6.19
N ARG A 66 -9.45 1.33 5.62
CA ARG A 66 -8.40 2.02 6.37
C ARG A 66 -8.89 3.39 6.83
N TRP A 67 -8.82 3.62 8.13
CA TRP A 67 -9.13 4.87 8.82
C TRP A 67 -7.85 5.48 9.37
N ARG A 68 -7.58 6.75 9.04
CA ARG A 68 -6.44 7.51 9.55
C ARG A 68 -6.93 8.66 10.40
N LEU A 69 -6.39 8.79 11.60
CA LEU A 69 -6.66 9.91 12.50
C LEU A 69 -6.11 11.19 11.87
N GLU A 70 -6.98 12.16 11.62
CA GLU A 70 -6.62 13.47 11.07
C GLU A 70 -6.51 14.52 12.17
N ASN A 71 -7.45 14.48 13.11
CA ASN A 71 -7.56 15.46 14.17
C ASN A 71 -7.96 14.79 15.48
N MET A 72 -7.58 15.43 16.57
CA MET A 72 -8.04 15.11 17.90
C MET A 72 -8.48 16.43 18.52
N ASP A 73 -9.79 16.65 18.62
CA ASP A 73 -10.33 17.91 19.11
C ASP A 73 -9.99 18.11 20.60
N ASP A 74 -9.67 19.36 20.96
CA ASP A 74 -9.55 19.87 22.33
C ASP A 74 -8.68 19.03 23.30
N ILE A 75 -7.59 18.44 22.83
CA ILE A 75 -6.69 17.75 23.77
C ILE A 75 -5.87 18.75 24.58
N THR A 76 -6.10 18.79 25.89
CA THR A 76 -5.17 19.43 26.83
C THR A 76 -3.91 18.59 27.00
N ALA A 77 -2.75 19.23 27.23
CA ALA A 77 -1.49 18.52 27.45
C ALA A 77 -1.58 17.45 28.55
N ASP A 78 -2.46 17.66 29.54
CA ASP A 78 -2.71 16.76 30.65
C ASP A 78 -3.40 15.46 30.22
N ILE A 79 -4.33 15.51 29.26
CA ILE A 79 -5.00 14.32 28.69
C ILE A 79 -4.01 13.50 27.85
N ILE A 80 -3.08 14.14 27.12
CA ILE A 80 -2.00 13.43 26.41
C ILE A 80 -1.00 12.78 27.38
N ALA A 81 -0.78 13.41 28.54
CA ALA A 81 0.13 12.90 29.56
C ALA A 81 -0.43 11.65 30.27
N ASP A 82 -1.75 11.47 30.28
CA ASP A 82 -2.37 10.25 30.79
C ASP A 82 -2.01 9.03 29.91
N THR A 83 -1.32 8.08 30.54
CA THR A 83 -0.78 6.91 29.85
C THR A 83 -1.88 5.93 29.42
N GLU A 84 -2.99 5.84 30.15
CA GLU A 84 -4.11 4.96 29.81
C GLU A 84 -4.92 5.54 28.66
N ILE A 85 -5.17 6.85 28.68
CA ILE A 85 -5.81 7.55 27.55
C ILE A 85 -4.93 7.40 26.30
N ARG A 86 -3.63 7.65 26.41
CA ARG A 86 -2.70 7.50 25.28
C ARG A 86 -2.68 6.08 24.71
N LYS A 87 -2.80 5.04 25.53
CA LYS A 87 -2.90 3.64 25.06
C LYS A 87 -4.20 3.37 24.31
N SER A 88 -5.27 4.09 24.64
CA SER A 88 -6.57 3.98 23.98
C SER A 88 -6.62 4.68 22.62
N ILE A 89 -5.72 5.63 22.32
CA ILE A 89 -5.71 6.31 21.02
C ILE A 89 -5.09 5.41 19.94
N VAL A 90 -5.84 5.20 18.86
CA VAL A 90 -5.38 4.51 17.64
C VAL A 90 -5.22 5.54 16.54
N ARG A 91 -4.03 5.64 15.96
CA ARG A 91 -3.73 6.65 14.93
C ARG A 91 -4.12 6.21 13.53
N ASP A 92 -4.06 4.92 13.26
CA ASP A 92 -4.39 4.34 11.97
C ASP A 92 -4.89 2.92 12.21
N MET A 93 -5.97 2.53 11.55
CA MET A 93 -6.54 1.18 11.66
C MET A 93 -7.14 0.74 10.35
N VAL A 94 -7.09 -0.56 10.09
CA VAL A 94 -7.77 -1.18 8.96
C VAL A 94 -8.71 -2.24 9.49
N LEU A 95 -10.01 -2.08 9.21
CA LEU A 95 -11.05 -3.02 9.60
C LEU A 95 -11.45 -3.86 8.40
N PHE A 96 -11.65 -5.16 8.60
CA PHE A 96 -12.04 -6.10 7.56
C PHE A 96 -13.38 -6.79 7.85
N ARG A 97 -14.06 -7.21 6.78
CA ARG A 97 -15.40 -7.83 6.84
C ARG A 97 -15.44 -9.17 7.56
N ASP A 98 -14.29 -9.81 7.77
CA ASP A 98 -14.15 -11.03 8.56
C ASP A 98 -13.92 -10.73 10.06
N SER A 99 -14.23 -9.50 10.49
CA SER A 99 -14.06 -9.00 11.85
C SER A 99 -12.61 -8.94 12.33
N THR A 100 -11.63 -8.99 11.42
CA THR A 100 -10.22 -8.79 11.77
C THR A 100 -9.81 -7.31 11.66
N ILE A 101 -8.81 -6.91 12.43
CA ILE A 101 -8.25 -5.55 12.44
C ILE A 101 -6.73 -5.59 12.38
N LEU A 102 -6.15 -4.60 11.70
CA LEU A 102 -4.75 -4.19 11.81
C LEU A 102 -4.67 -2.76 12.36
N GLU A 103 -4.09 -2.58 13.55
CA GLU A 103 -3.73 -1.24 14.05
C GLU A 103 -2.35 -0.83 13.55
N ASN A 104 -2.18 0.48 13.30
CA ASN A 104 -0.95 1.15 12.92
C ASN A 104 -0.21 0.47 11.74
N PRO A 105 -0.86 0.32 10.56
CA PRO A 105 -0.27 -0.33 9.38
C PRO A 105 1.12 0.19 8.99
N SER A 106 1.39 1.48 9.22
CA SER A 106 2.67 2.15 8.94
C SER A 106 3.59 2.21 10.17
N GLY A 107 3.50 1.29 11.13
CA GLY A 107 4.37 1.27 12.29
C GLY A 107 4.38 -0.06 13.02
N LYS A 108 4.44 -0.01 14.36
CA LYS A 108 4.31 -1.21 15.20
C LYS A 108 2.86 -1.71 15.16
N ILE A 109 2.67 -2.78 14.38
CA ILE A 109 1.34 -3.33 14.15
C ILE A 109 0.81 -4.08 15.36
N ARG A 110 -0.52 -4.08 15.50
CA ARG A 110 -1.25 -5.01 16.36
C ARG A 110 -2.40 -5.64 15.57
N LEU A 111 -2.47 -6.96 15.58
CA LEU A 111 -3.54 -7.72 14.95
C LEU A 111 -4.60 -8.05 15.97
N GLY A 112 -5.88 -7.89 15.65
CA GLY A 112 -6.95 -8.20 16.59
C GLY A 112 -8.25 -8.55 15.91
N ARG A 113 -9.34 -8.41 16.68
CA ARG A 113 -10.70 -8.46 16.17
C ARG A 113 -11.44 -7.18 16.47
N TRP A 114 -12.48 -6.91 15.70
CA TRP A 114 -13.39 -5.80 15.96
C TRP A 114 -14.84 -6.26 15.87
N GLN A 115 -15.72 -5.54 16.57
CA GLN A 115 -17.16 -5.72 16.48
C GLN A 115 -17.88 -4.40 16.75
N VAL A 116 -19.15 -4.34 16.34
CA VAL A 116 -20.05 -3.25 16.72
C VAL A 116 -21.09 -3.79 17.68
N ALA A 117 -21.26 -3.12 18.80
CA ALA A 117 -22.31 -3.41 19.78
C ALA A 117 -23.24 -2.22 19.95
N VAL A 118 -24.44 -2.45 20.49
CA VAL A 118 -25.35 -1.38 20.92
C VAL A 118 -25.56 -1.54 22.42
N LYS A 119 -25.25 -0.49 23.19
CA LYS A 119 -25.45 -0.45 24.64
C LYS A 119 -26.06 0.89 25.00
N GLU A 120 -27.18 0.88 25.75
CA GLU A 120 -27.84 2.12 26.21
C GLU A 120 -28.12 3.11 25.06
N ASN A 121 -28.55 2.60 23.91
CA ASN A 121 -28.76 3.34 22.65
C ASN A 121 -27.50 3.94 21.99
N LEU A 122 -26.32 3.72 22.56
CA LEU A 122 -25.03 4.08 21.96
C LEU A 122 -24.51 2.95 21.08
N ARG A 123 -23.94 3.31 19.93
CA ARG A 123 -23.22 2.38 19.06
C ARG A 123 -21.76 2.37 19.46
N LEU A 124 -21.24 1.18 19.79
CA LEU A 124 -19.87 1.02 20.25
C LEU A 124 -19.05 0.27 19.20
N LEU A 125 -17.93 0.85 18.78
CA LEU A 125 -16.85 0.14 18.11
C LEU A 125 -15.94 -0.47 19.18
N ILE A 126 -15.82 -1.80 19.15
CA ILE A 126 -15.02 -2.54 20.13
C ILE A 126 -13.85 -3.18 19.39
N LEU A 127 -12.63 -2.90 19.84
CA LEU A 127 -11.40 -3.52 19.36
C LEU A 127 -10.85 -4.46 20.43
N VAL A 128 -10.55 -5.69 20.05
CA VAL A 128 -9.99 -6.74 20.92
C VAL A 128 -8.60 -7.10 20.40
N ILE A 129 -7.58 -6.80 21.18
CA ILE A 129 -6.16 -6.94 20.83
C ILE A 129 -5.54 -8.13 21.61
N PRO A 130 -4.43 -8.77 21.17
CA PRO A 130 -3.97 -10.06 21.69
C PRO A 130 -3.48 -10.06 23.15
N ASP A 131 -3.22 -8.90 23.72
CA ASP A 131 -2.96 -8.74 25.16
C ASP A 131 -4.25 -8.77 26.00
N ASN A 132 -5.38 -9.14 25.38
CA ASN A 132 -6.75 -9.02 25.91
C ASN A 132 -7.13 -7.60 26.29
N SER A 133 -6.35 -6.59 25.86
CA SER A 133 -6.80 -5.21 25.98
C SER A 133 -7.99 -5.01 25.05
N GLN A 134 -9.02 -4.37 25.59
CA GLN A 134 -10.20 -3.99 24.85
C GLN A 134 -10.24 -2.47 24.78
N LYS A 135 -10.39 -1.95 23.57
CA LYS A 135 -10.68 -0.53 23.35
C LYS A 135 -12.12 -0.40 22.92
N GLN A 136 -12.82 0.55 23.51
CA GLN A 136 -14.22 0.83 23.18
C GLN A 136 -14.33 2.29 22.79
N TYR A 137 -15.04 2.54 21.70
CA TYR A 137 -15.32 3.88 21.21
C TYR A 137 -16.80 4.02 20.94
N ILE A 138 -17.37 5.17 21.24
CA ILE A 138 -18.72 5.55 20.80
C ILE A 138 -18.61 6.04 19.36
N ILE A 139 -19.44 5.49 18.46
CA ILE A 139 -19.52 5.97 17.08
C ILE A 139 -20.43 7.19 17.06
N GLU A 140 -19.85 8.38 17.09
CA GLU A 140 -20.56 9.66 17.10
C GLU A 140 -21.12 9.99 15.71
N SER A 141 -20.30 9.79 14.67
CA SER A 141 -20.73 9.94 13.29
C SER A 141 -19.97 9.00 12.35
N LEU A 142 -20.61 8.63 11.26
CA LEU A 142 -20.01 7.76 10.23
C LEU A 142 -20.56 8.12 8.85
N THR A 143 -19.65 8.43 7.94
CA THR A 143 -19.89 8.51 6.50
C THR A 143 -18.95 7.55 5.76
N SER A 144 -18.99 7.53 4.42
CA SER A 144 -18.07 6.67 3.65
C SER A 144 -16.60 7.05 3.81
N ASN A 145 -16.29 8.28 4.21
CA ASN A 145 -14.93 8.82 4.25
C ASN A 145 -14.58 9.55 5.55
N GLN A 146 -15.51 9.64 6.50
CA GLN A 146 -15.31 10.28 7.81
C GLN A 146 -15.88 9.40 8.92
N LEU A 147 -15.18 9.34 10.04
CA LEU A 147 -15.59 8.61 11.24
C LEU A 147 -15.17 9.42 12.47
N ALA A 148 -16.14 9.79 13.30
CA ALA A 148 -15.90 10.43 14.58
C ALA A 148 -16.12 9.41 15.71
N LEU A 149 -15.12 9.26 16.58
CA LEU A 149 -15.12 8.32 17.69
C LEU A 149 -14.96 9.02 19.04
N GLY A 150 -15.94 8.86 19.93
CA GLY A 150 -15.85 9.29 21.32
C GLY A 150 -15.19 8.24 22.22
N ILE A 151 -14.47 8.65 23.25
CA ILE A 151 -13.91 7.73 24.26
C ILE A 151 -14.85 7.71 25.48
N PRO A 152 -15.48 6.57 25.85
CA PRO A 152 -16.49 6.53 26.92
C PRO A 152 -16.04 7.07 28.29
N ALA A 153 -14.74 7.03 28.59
CA ALA A 153 -14.19 7.48 29.86
C ALA A 153 -13.87 8.98 29.91
N ILE A 154 -13.97 9.68 28.77
CA ILE A 154 -13.58 11.09 28.64
C ILE A 154 -14.70 11.83 27.94
N ASP A 155 -15.38 12.69 28.68
CA ASP A 155 -16.46 13.50 28.13
C ASP A 155 -15.93 14.45 27.04
N HIS A 156 -16.73 14.66 26.00
CA HIS A 156 -16.44 15.55 24.87
C HIS A 156 -15.14 15.31 24.08
N PHE A 157 -14.43 14.19 24.29
CA PHE A 157 -13.22 13.88 23.54
C PHE A 157 -13.53 13.08 22.27
N ILE A 158 -13.29 13.69 21.11
CA ILE A 158 -13.59 13.11 19.79
C ILE A 158 -12.30 12.89 18.99
N LEU A 159 -12.19 11.70 18.43
CA LEU A 159 -11.16 11.32 17.47
C LEU A 159 -11.75 11.33 16.05
N ASP A 160 -11.22 12.19 15.18
CA ASP A 160 -11.68 12.31 13.81
C ASP A 160 -10.79 11.55 12.84
N PHE A 161 -11.41 10.61 12.12
CA PHE A 161 -10.73 9.76 11.14
C PHE A 161 -11.22 10.03 9.73
N SER A 162 -10.28 10.01 8.78
CA SER A 162 -10.55 10.02 7.35
C SER A 162 -10.30 8.66 6.70
N ALA A 163 -11.00 8.39 5.59
CA ALA A 163 -10.77 7.22 4.75
C ALA A 163 -11.04 7.52 3.28
N PRO A 164 -10.41 6.79 2.33
CA PRO A 164 -10.58 7.02 0.90
C PRO A 164 -11.93 6.51 0.34
N ALA A 165 -12.79 5.87 1.14
CA ALA A 165 -14.03 5.24 0.69
C ALA A 165 -13.80 4.17 -0.41
N LEU A 166 -12.66 3.47 -0.36
CA LEU A 166 -12.23 2.49 -1.35
C LEU A 166 -11.68 1.24 -0.67
N THR A 167 -12.23 0.07 -1.03
CA THR A 167 -11.85 -1.24 -0.47
C THR A 167 -11.65 -2.29 -1.56
N HIS A 168 -10.91 -3.36 -1.27
CA HIS A 168 -10.79 -4.51 -2.17
C HIS A 168 -12.06 -5.35 -2.15
N ARG A 169 -12.45 -5.92 -3.30
CA ARG A 169 -13.60 -6.84 -3.31
C ARG A 169 -13.27 -8.12 -2.54
N ASN A 170 -12.04 -8.60 -2.67
CA ASN A 170 -11.50 -9.68 -1.86
C ASN A 170 -10.57 -9.10 -0.80
N LEU A 171 -10.97 -9.17 0.46
CA LEU A 171 -10.19 -8.64 1.58
C LEU A 171 -8.80 -9.28 1.70
N TYR A 172 -8.59 -10.50 1.21
CA TYR A 172 -7.28 -11.16 1.24
C TYR A 172 -6.28 -10.58 0.23
N TYR A 173 -6.71 -9.73 -0.70
CA TYR A 173 -5.83 -8.98 -1.60
C TYR A 173 -5.52 -7.57 -1.11
N ASP A 174 -6.04 -7.18 0.06
CA ASP A 174 -5.57 -5.99 0.75
C ASP A 174 -4.22 -6.29 1.41
N PRO A 175 -3.16 -5.49 1.14
CA PRO A 175 -1.84 -5.71 1.73
C PRO A 175 -1.87 -5.64 3.27
N PHE A 176 -2.82 -4.91 3.85
CA PHE A 176 -2.96 -4.73 5.29
C PHE A 176 -3.85 -5.77 5.96
N HIS A 177 -4.36 -6.76 5.20
CA HIS A 177 -5.04 -7.88 5.81
C HIS A 177 -4.10 -8.62 6.79
N PRO A 178 -4.57 -9.04 7.98
CA PRO A 178 -3.73 -9.69 8.98
C PRO A 178 -2.92 -10.88 8.48
N VAL A 179 -3.47 -11.67 7.55
CA VAL A 179 -2.76 -12.83 6.95
C VAL A 179 -1.53 -12.41 6.13
N ASN A 180 -1.53 -11.20 5.57
CA ASN A 180 -0.47 -10.65 4.73
C ASN A 180 0.59 -9.90 5.54
N ASN A 181 0.40 -9.74 6.86
CA ASN A 181 1.31 -9.00 7.74
C ASN A 181 2.00 -9.90 8.78
N ARG A 182 1.84 -11.22 8.70
CA ARG A 182 2.43 -12.17 9.66
C ARG A 182 3.95 -12.08 9.71
N TRP A 183 4.59 -11.74 8.58
CA TRP A 183 6.03 -11.57 8.48
C TRP A 183 6.60 -10.45 9.36
N ARG A 184 5.77 -9.46 9.74
CA ARG A 184 6.16 -8.31 10.57
C ARG A 184 6.09 -8.60 12.07
N ILE A 185 5.55 -9.77 12.44
CA ILE A 185 5.35 -10.15 13.84
C ILE A 185 6.55 -10.97 14.29
N LYS A 186 7.28 -10.44 15.27
CA LYS A 186 8.42 -11.09 15.90
C LYS A 186 7.99 -12.45 16.50
N PRO A 187 8.60 -13.57 16.09
CA PRO A 187 8.37 -14.86 16.72
C PRO A 187 8.74 -14.84 18.21
N LEU A 188 8.02 -15.62 19.02
CA LEU A 188 8.33 -15.83 20.44
C LEU A 188 9.44 -16.89 20.67
N ALA A 189 9.76 -17.68 19.64
CA ALA A 189 10.76 -18.73 19.70
C ALA A 189 11.52 -18.82 18.38
N LYS A 190 12.70 -19.47 18.41
CA LYS A 190 13.52 -19.71 17.22
C LYS A 190 12.73 -20.42 16.14
N GLU A 191 12.72 -19.87 14.94
CA GLU A 191 12.02 -20.42 13.78
C GLU A 191 12.80 -21.59 13.14
N THR A 192 12.11 -22.47 12.42
CA THR A 192 12.78 -23.45 11.54
C THR A 192 13.13 -22.81 10.20
N ASP A 193 14.01 -23.44 9.41
CA ASP A 193 14.30 -23.01 8.04
C ASP A 193 13.03 -22.85 7.18
N SER A 194 12.06 -23.75 7.35
CA SER A 194 10.79 -23.68 6.64
C SER A 194 9.94 -22.49 7.11
N ALA A 195 9.95 -22.17 8.41
CA ALA A 195 9.21 -21.02 8.94
C ALA A 195 9.82 -19.69 8.50
N ILE A 196 11.16 -19.59 8.46
CA ILE A 196 11.86 -18.43 7.89
C ILE A 196 11.49 -18.27 6.42
N HIS A 197 11.47 -19.36 5.64
CA HIS A 197 11.06 -19.29 4.24
C HIS A 197 9.63 -18.77 4.06
N GLU A 198 8.66 -19.32 4.82
CA GLU A 198 7.27 -18.83 4.77
C GLU A 198 7.16 -17.36 5.19
N ARG A 199 7.95 -16.90 6.16
CA ARG A 199 8.04 -15.50 6.55
C ARG A 199 8.50 -14.61 5.39
N LEU A 200 9.55 -15.01 4.69
CA LEU A 200 10.03 -14.28 3.51
C LEU A 200 9.01 -14.29 2.37
N LYS A 201 8.35 -15.42 2.14
CA LYS A 201 7.28 -15.53 1.15
C LYS A 201 6.11 -14.61 1.48
N ASN A 202 5.74 -14.50 2.75
CA ASN A 202 4.70 -13.57 3.21
C ASN A 202 5.16 -12.09 3.10
N CYS A 203 6.44 -11.80 3.30
CA CYS A 203 7.03 -10.47 3.04
C CYS A 203 6.91 -10.09 1.54
N LEU A 204 7.31 -10.98 0.64
CA LEU A 204 7.18 -10.75 -0.81
C LEU A 204 5.71 -10.58 -1.23
N LEU A 205 4.81 -11.40 -0.69
CA LEU A 205 3.37 -11.27 -0.92
C LEU A 205 2.86 -9.90 -0.48
N PHE A 206 3.25 -9.43 0.71
CA PHE A 206 2.88 -8.12 1.21
C PHE A 206 3.28 -7.00 0.24
N TYR A 207 4.54 -6.95 -0.17
CA TYR A 207 5.01 -5.89 -1.08
C TYR A 207 4.35 -5.99 -2.46
N ALA A 208 4.13 -7.21 -2.99
CA ALA A 208 3.38 -7.38 -4.23
C ALA A 208 1.96 -6.80 -4.11
N LEU A 209 1.23 -7.14 -3.04
CA LEU A 209 -0.10 -6.60 -2.77
C LEU A 209 -0.07 -5.08 -2.48
N TYR A 210 1.00 -4.56 -1.90
CA TYR A 210 1.15 -3.14 -1.59
C TYR A 210 1.30 -2.29 -2.84
N TYR A 211 2.16 -2.72 -3.77
CA TYR A 211 2.26 -2.11 -5.09
C TYR A 211 0.95 -2.27 -5.89
N ARG A 212 0.29 -3.42 -5.78
CA ARG A 212 -1.01 -3.66 -6.41
C ARG A 212 -2.06 -2.67 -5.90
N ASP A 213 -2.18 -2.50 -4.58
CA ASP A 213 -3.10 -1.56 -3.95
C ASP A 213 -2.86 -0.13 -4.45
N HIS A 214 -1.60 0.29 -4.48
CA HIS A 214 -1.20 1.59 -5.01
C HIS A 214 -1.62 1.80 -6.49
N ILE A 215 -1.37 0.81 -7.35
CA ILE A 215 -1.79 0.81 -8.76
C ILE A 215 -3.33 0.93 -8.87
N LYS A 216 -4.07 0.12 -8.12
CA LYS A 216 -5.54 0.06 -8.18
C LYS A 216 -6.19 1.33 -7.65
N ARG A 217 -5.60 1.95 -6.62
CA ARG A 217 -6.04 3.24 -6.07
C ARG A 217 -5.62 4.44 -6.93
N LYS A 218 -4.70 4.26 -7.88
CA LYS A 218 -4.11 5.33 -8.70
C LYS A 218 -3.52 6.45 -7.84
N ALA A 219 -2.88 6.08 -6.73
CA ALA A 219 -2.22 7.05 -5.89
C ALA A 219 -1.00 7.65 -6.62
N ASN A 220 -0.64 8.90 -6.29
CA ASN A 220 0.47 9.59 -6.96
C ASN A 220 1.84 9.21 -6.40
N THR A 221 1.89 8.87 -5.12
CA THR A 221 3.12 8.54 -4.40
C THR A 221 2.94 7.25 -3.60
N ILE A 222 3.96 6.40 -3.63
CA ILE A 222 4.05 5.23 -2.75
C ILE A 222 5.02 5.59 -1.63
N SER A 223 4.58 5.41 -0.38
CA SER A 223 5.41 5.63 0.80
C SER A 223 5.72 4.30 1.46
N PHE A 224 6.95 4.14 1.92
CA PHE A 224 7.39 3.00 2.72
C PHE A 224 7.61 3.37 4.19
N GLU A 225 7.22 4.59 4.57
CA GLU A 225 7.41 5.10 5.91
C GLU A 225 6.79 4.18 6.96
N GLY A 226 7.63 3.80 7.94
CA GLY A 226 7.28 2.95 9.06
C GLY A 226 6.98 1.48 8.72
N LEU A 227 7.25 1.05 7.48
CA LEU A 227 7.40 -0.37 7.17
C LEU A 227 8.82 -0.84 7.50
N PRO A 228 9.02 -2.11 7.89
CA PRO A 228 10.36 -2.68 8.02
C PRO A 228 11.17 -2.54 6.74
N LEU A 229 12.41 -2.10 6.84
CA LEU A 229 13.26 -1.76 5.69
C LEU A 229 14.23 -2.91 5.39
N ILE A 230 14.08 -3.50 4.20
CA ILE A 230 14.97 -4.55 3.69
C ILE A 230 15.26 -4.42 2.20
N PHE A 231 14.35 -3.80 1.44
CA PHE A 231 14.53 -3.57 0.02
C PHE A 231 14.94 -2.12 -0.24
N GLU A 232 15.86 -1.95 -1.17
CA GLU A 232 16.15 -0.67 -1.78
C GLU A 232 15.36 -0.55 -3.08
N TRP A 233 14.55 0.51 -3.18
CA TRP A 233 13.64 0.70 -4.30
C TRP A 233 14.22 1.72 -5.27
N TYR A 234 14.43 1.31 -6.53
CA TYR A 234 14.90 2.19 -7.59
C TYR A 234 13.90 2.20 -8.75
N SER A 235 13.96 3.23 -9.58
CA SER A 235 13.20 3.27 -10.84
C SER A 235 13.60 2.12 -11.76
N GLY A 236 12.84 1.02 -11.72
CA GLY A 236 13.10 -0.17 -12.51
C GLY A 236 14.04 -1.20 -11.85
N GLY A 237 14.21 -1.15 -10.52
CA GLY A 237 15.05 -2.11 -9.79
C GLY A 237 14.58 -2.35 -8.36
N ILE A 238 14.90 -3.54 -7.85
CA ILE A 238 14.74 -3.94 -6.45
C ILE A 238 16.12 -4.40 -5.98
N GLY A 239 16.69 -3.70 -5.02
CA GLY A 239 17.97 -4.02 -4.40
C GLY A 239 17.81 -4.46 -2.94
N LEU A 240 18.94 -4.73 -2.30
CA LEU A 240 19.07 -4.92 -0.86
C LEU A 240 20.26 -4.08 -0.40
N PRO A 241 20.19 -3.48 0.81
CA PRO A 241 21.34 -2.81 1.39
C PRO A 241 22.47 -3.81 1.63
N ASP A 242 23.69 -3.31 1.82
CA ASP A 242 24.79 -4.14 2.28
C ASP A 242 24.47 -4.75 3.64
N LYS A 243 25.07 -5.92 3.92
CA LYS A 243 24.66 -6.78 5.05
C LYS A 243 24.77 -6.06 6.41
N ASP A 244 25.73 -5.17 6.54
CA ASP A 244 26.00 -4.34 7.72
C ASP A 244 25.18 -3.04 7.76
N GLU A 245 24.51 -2.69 6.66
CA GLU A 245 23.60 -1.53 6.53
C GLU A 245 22.11 -1.93 6.64
N VAL A 246 21.82 -3.20 6.88
CA VAL A 246 20.44 -3.67 7.11
C VAL A 246 19.86 -2.99 8.35
N ASP A 247 18.70 -2.35 8.17
CA ASP A 247 18.02 -1.58 9.22
C ASP A 247 17.50 -2.47 10.37
N ASP A 248 17.50 -1.92 11.59
CA ASP A 248 17.02 -2.62 12.79
C ASP A 248 15.57 -3.07 12.71
N SER A 249 14.72 -2.35 11.96
CA SER A 249 13.33 -2.75 11.74
C SER A 249 13.19 -4.11 11.05
N TRP A 250 14.16 -4.50 10.21
CA TRP A 250 14.21 -5.85 9.64
C TRP A 250 14.53 -6.89 10.72
N PHE A 251 15.53 -6.64 11.57
CA PHE A 251 15.90 -7.55 12.65
C PHE A 251 14.73 -7.78 13.63
N GLU A 252 13.90 -6.76 13.87
CA GLU A 252 12.72 -6.86 14.72
C GLU A 252 11.57 -7.72 14.15
N CYS A 253 11.66 -8.12 12.88
CA CYS A 253 10.69 -9.05 12.27
C CYS A 253 10.99 -10.54 12.56
N PHE A 254 12.16 -10.85 13.13
CA PHE A 254 12.64 -12.21 13.37
C PHE A 254 12.94 -12.45 14.85
N TYR A 255 13.01 -13.72 15.24
CA TYR A 255 13.28 -14.08 16.64
C TYR A 255 14.61 -13.48 17.13
N ASN A 256 15.65 -13.54 16.29
CA ASN A 256 16.96 -12.97 16.57
C ASN A 256 17.69 -12.55 15.29
N ARG A 257 18.85 -11.89 15.46
CA ARG A 257 19.68 -11.38 14.36
C ARG A 257 20.20 -12.48 13.43
N GLU A 258 20.52 -13.66 13.97
CA GLU A 258 21.00 -14.81 13.18
C GLU A 258 19.94 -15.22 12.13
N GLN A 259 18.68 -15.35 12.54
CA GLN A 259 17.59 -15.74 11.66
C GLN A 259 17.22 -14.65 10.65
N ALA A 260 17.30 -13.38 11.04
CA ALA A 260 17.13 -12.27 10.12
C ALA A 260 18.22 -12.24 9.04
N LEU A 261 19.48 -12.54 9.38
CA LEU A 261 20.58 -12.64 8.43
C LEU A 261 20.47 -13.88 7.53
N GLN A 262 19.92 -14.98 8.06
CA GLN A 262 19.53 -16.12 7.24
C GLN A 262 18.45 -15.71 6.23
N GLY A 263 17.44 -14.96 6.67
CA GLY A 263 16.39 -14.41 5.82
C GLY A 263 16.94 -13.50 4.71
N TYR A 264 17.81 -12.56 5.09
CA TYR A 264 18.53 -11.67 4.18
C TYR A 264 19.30 -12.47 3.11
N SER A 265 20.01 -13.53 3.52
CA SER A 265 20.82 -14.33 2.61
C SER A 265 19.97 -15.06 1.55
N ILE A 266 18.76 -15.50 1.92
CA ILE A 266 17.79 -16.10 0.98
C ILE A 266 17.28 -15.03 0.00
N LEU A 267 16.91 -13.85 0.49
CA LEU A 267 16.48 -12.73 -0.38
C LEU A 267 17.58 -12.29 -1.33
N ARG A 268 18.83 -12.20 -0.85
CA ARG A 268 19.98 -11.83 -1.68
C ARG A 268 20.19 -12.84 -2.80
N LYS A 269 20.11 -14.13 -2.47
CA LYS A 269 20.16 -15.20 -3.49
C LYS A 269 19.01 -15.06 -4.49
N LEU A 270 17.81 -14.79 -4.01
CA LEU A 270 16.63 -14.60 -4.86
C LEU A 270 16.80 -13.43 -5.84
N ILE A 271 17.46 -12.34 -5.43
CA ILE A 271 17.68 -11.15 -6.26
C ILE A 271 18.87 -11.32 -7.22
N VAL A 272 19.96 -11.95 -6.76
CA VAL A 272 21.22 -12.05 -7.53
C VAL A 272 21.22 -13.23 -8.50
N ASP A 273 20.69 -14.39 -8.10
CA ASP A 273 20.84 -15.63 -8.88
C ASP A 273 19.75 -15.81 -9.94
N TYR A 274 18.72 -14.96 -9.95
CA TYR A 274 17.58 -15.10 -10.85
C TYR A 274 17.38 -13.86 -11.71
N GLU A 275 17.18 -14.10 -13.00
CA GLU A 275 16.72 -13.08 -13.94
C GLU A 275 15.20 -13.02 -13.95
N TYR A 276 14.67 -11.79 -13.87
CA TYR A 276 13.23 -11.52 -13.86
C TYR A 276 12.78 -10.88 -15.16
N GLN A 277 11.57 -11.23 -15.58
CA GLN A 277 10.97 -10.66 -16.78
C GLN A 277 10.28 -9.34 -16.42
N TRP A 278 10.89 -8.24 -16.82
CA TRP A 278 10.29 -6.92 -16.70
C TRP A 278 9.29 -6.69 -17.84
N PRO A 279 8.07 -6.22 -17.56
CA PRO A 279 7.09 -6.00 -18.61
C PRO A 279 7.49 -4.81 -19.49
N LYS A 280 7.39 -5.00 -20.80
CA LYS A 280 7.65 -3.94 -21.80
C LYS A 280 6.52 -2.91 -21.78
N ASP A 281 6.85 -1.66 -22.08
CA ASP A 281 5.91 -0.53 -22.21
C ASP A 281 5.07 -0.26 -20.94
N ALA A 282 5.59 -0.61 -19.76
CA ALA A 282 4.93 -0.35 -18.49
C ALA A 282 4.68 1.16 -18.29
N PRO A 283 3.46 1.59 -17.85
CA PRO A 283 3.14 3.01 -17.70
C PRO A 283 4.02 3.75 -16.69
N SER A 284 4.53 3.01 -15.70
CA SER A 284 5.50 3.51 -14.73
C SER A 284 6.30 2.34 -14.15
N TRP A 285 7.42 2.66 -13.49
CA TRP A 285 8.28 1.68 -12.82
C TRP A 285 7.53 0.84 -11.77
N ILE A 286 6.47 1.40 -11.17
CA ILE A 286 5.60 0.73 -10.17
C ILE A 286 4.97 -0.55 -10.73
N TYR A 287 4.53 -0.53 -12.00
CA TYR A 287 3.98 -1.71 -12.67
C TYR A 287 5.04 -2.77 -12.92
N GLY A 288 6.26 -2.35 -13.24
CA GLY A 288 7.41 -3.23 -13.39
C GLY A 288 7.77 -3.90 -12.06
N THR A 289 7.92 -3.11 -11.00
CA THR A 289 8.24 -3.60 -9.66
C THR A 289 7.18 -4.56 -9.14
N HIS A 290 5.88 -4.26 -9.32
CA HIS A 290 4.80 -5.20 -9.00
C HIS A 290 4.99 -6.55 -9.70
N ALA A 291 5.21 -6.54 -11.01
CA ALA A 291 5.36 -7.77 -11.80
C ALA A 291 6.58 -8.60 -11.38
N VAL A 292 7.67 -7.96 -10.97
CA VAL A 292 8.87 -8.64 -10.46
C VAL A 292 8.62 -9.23 -9.07
N LEU A 293 7.95 -8.50 -8.18
CA LEU A 293 7.58 -9.01 -6.85
C LEU A 293 6.69 -10.25 -6.93
N GLU A 294 5.74 -10.30 -7.87
CA GLU A 294 4.94 -11.52 -8.09
C GLU A 294 5.83 -12.69 -8.54
N GLN A 295 6.80 -12.45 -9.44
CA GLN A 295 7.74 -13.49 -9.86
C GLN A 295 8.61 -13.97 -8.69
N MET A 296 9.16 -13.06 -7.89
CA MET A 296 9.93 -13.38 -6.68
C MET A 296 9.12 -14.23 -5.70
N TYR A 297 7.84 -13.89 -5.48
CA TYR A 297 6.93 -14.64 -4.60
C TYR A 297 6.77 -16.11 -5.00
N TYR A 298 6.73 -16.42 -6.30
CA TYR A 298 6.71 -17.81 -6.76
C TYR A 298 8.11 -18.43 -6.75
N LYS A 299 9.13 -17.69 -7.20
CA LYS A 299 10.48 -18.18 -7.39
C LYS A 299 11.19 -18.55 -6.09
N ILE A 300 10.79 -17.94 -4.98
CA ILE A 300 11.37 -18.26 -3.67
C ILE A 300 11.17 -19.74 -3.30
N ASP A 301 10.11 -20.41 -3.78
CA ASP A 301 9.90 -21.83 -3.50
C ASP A 301 10.99 -22.72 -4.13
N ASP A 302 11.57 -22.34 -5.27
CA ASP A 302 12.68 -23.08 -5.91
C ASP A 302 13.92 -23.15 -5.00
N LEU A 303 14.08 -22.21 -4.07
CA LEU A 303 15.18 -22.18 -3.11
C LEU A 303 15.02 -23.19 -1.96
N LYS A 304 13.81 -23.69 -1.69
CA LYS A 304 13.58 -24.76 -0.70
C LYS A 304 14.18 -26.08 -1.15
N ASP A 305 14.14 -26.36 -2.45
CA ASP A 305 14.51 -27.67 -2.99
C ASP A 305 16.02 -27.85 -3.17
N LEU A 306 16.79 -26.76 -3.21
CA LEU A 306 18.25 -26.78 -3.33
C LEU A 306 18.97 -27.35 -2.09
N LYS A 307 18.33 -27.34 -0.90
CA LYS A 307 18.89 -27.97 0.31
C LYS A 307 18.66 -29.49 0.37
N LYS A 308 17.81 -30.05 -0.48
CA LYS A 308 17.48 -31.49 -0.51
C LYS A 308 18.32 -32.31 -1.47
N GLN A 309 19.11 -31.69 -2.35
CA GLN A 309 20.04 -32.43 -3.18
C GLN A 309 21.29 -32.79 -2.36
N PRO A 310 21.58 -34.09 -2.13
CA PRO A 310 22.87 -34.46 -1.56
C PRO A 310 23.97 -33.94 -2.48
N ARG A 311 24.95 -33.24 -1.90
CA ARG A 311 26.19 -32.94 -2.62
C ARG A 311 26.85 -34.29 -2.89
N HIS A 312 26.74 -34.76 -4.14
CA HIS A 312 27.47 -35.93 -4.62
C HIS A 312 28.93 -35.59 -4.85
#